data_AF-A0A4P7R588-F1
#
_entry.id   AF-A0A4P7R588-F1
#
_cell.length_a   1.000
_cell.length_b   1.000
_cell.length_c   1.000
_cell.angle_alpha   90.00
_cell.angle_beta   90.00
_cell.angle_gamma   90.00
#
_symmetry.space_group_name_H-M   'P 1'
#
loop_
_entity.id
_entity.type
_entity.pdbx_description
1 polymer ?
#
loop_
_entity_poly.entity_id
_entity_poly.type
_entity_poly.pdbx_seq_one_letter_code
_entity_poly.pdbx_strand_id
1 'polypeptide(L)'
;MTESATTATPNTPGPKPLCEACLGIQRNWRKAPGHPELAQGLNRKEPRRHGQVTITEYQCERCGTHWDLENDKNNLHAGWSVVAR
;
A
#
# COMPACT_ATOMS: atom_id res chain seq x y z
N MET A 1 11.69 9.17 -42.70
CA MET A 1 11.94 7.75 -42.42
C MET A 1 12.59 7.68 -41.04
N THR A 2 11.80 7.24 -40.05
CA THR A 2 12.15 6.37 -38.91
C THR A 2 13.50 6.58 -38.19
N GLU A 3 13.53 7.12 -36.96
CA GLU A 3 13.29 6.50 -35.63
C GLU A 3 14.62 6.19 -34.92
N SER A 4 14.79 6.62 -33.66
CA SER A 4 15.84 6.09 -32.76
C SER A 4 15.43 6.26 -31.29
N ALA A 5 14.69 5.23 -30.85
CA ALA A 5 14.74 4.57 -29.54
C ALA A 5 15.10 5.41 -28.30
N THR A 6 14.06 5.78 -27.54
CA THR A 6 14.16 6.02 -26.10
C THR A 6 14.53 4.72 -25.40
N THR A 7 15.66 4.74 -24.69
CA THR A 7 16.17 3.70 -23.81
C THR A 7 15.14 3.24 -22.78
N ALA A 8 14.81 1.95 -22.81
CA ALA A 8 14.17 1.24 -21.71
C ALA A 8 15.26 0.71 -20.75
N THR A 9 15.25 1.22 -19.51
CA THR A 9 16.09 0.79 -18.37
C THR A 9 15.50 -0.49 -17.72
N PRO A 10 16.33 -1.38 -17.13
CA PRO A 10 16.06 -2.81 -17.11
C PRO A 10 15.04 -3.27 -16.06
N ASN A 11 14.23 -4.24 -16.50
CA ASN A 11 13.35 -5.07 -15.68
C ASN A 11 14.17 -5.86 -14.63
N THR A 12 14.10 -5.43 -13.38
CA THR A 12 14.32 -6.30 -12.22
C THR A 12 12.95 -6.82 -11.81
N PRO A 13 12.70 -8.14 -11.76
CA PRO A 13 11.48 -8.68 -11.17
C PRO A 13 11.62 -8.62 -9.64
N GLY A 14 11.66 -7.40 -9.09
CA GLY A 14 11.32 -7.11 -7.71
C GLY A 14 9.80 -7.00 -7.58
N PRO A 15 9.24 -7.02 -6.36
CA PRO A 15 7.81 -6.77 -6.14
C PRO A 15 7.43 -5.50 -6.91
N LYS A 16 6.32 -5.54 -7.67
CA LYS A 16 5.94 -4.48 -8.63
C LYS A 16 6.29 -3.09 -8.10
N PRO A 17 7.00 -2.24 -8.88
CA PRO A 17 7.40 -0.93 -8.40
C PRO A 17 6.13 -0.15 -8.01
N LEU A 18 6.08 0.24 -6.74
CA LEU A 18 5.07 1.15 -6.22
C LEU A 18 5.11 2.44 -7.03
N CYS A 19 3.96 3.03 -7.33
CA CYS A 19 3.95 4.39 -7.90
C CYS A 19 4.53 5.40 -6.89
N GLU A 20 4.93 6.58 -7.36
CA GLU A 20 5.49 7.65 -6.52
C GLU A 20 4.58 7.99 -5.32
N ALA A 21 3.26 7.98 -5.54
CA ALA A 21 2.28 8.20 -4.48
C ALA A 21 2.29 7.08 -3.43
N CYS A 22 2.38 5.81 -3.85
CA CYS A 22 2.53 4.66 -2.95
C CYS A 22 3.86 4.66 -2.19
N LEU A 23 4.94 5.16 -2.81
CA LEU A 23 6.24 5.32 -2.16
C LEU A 23 6.21 6.40 -1.06
N GLY A 24 5.35 7.42 -1.22
CA GLY A 24 5.13 8.46 -0.21
C GLY A 24 4.29 8.01 0.99
N ILE A 25 3.64 6.83 0.94
CA ILE A 25 2.86 6.33 2.08
C ILE A 25 3.81 5.91 3.19
N GLN A 26 3.63 6.53 4.36
CA GLN A 26 4.38 6.13 5.53
C GLN A 26 3.81 4.83 6.13
N ARG A 27 4.61 3.76 6.00
CA ARG A 27 4.28 2.43 6.51
C ARG A 27 4.35 2.36 8.02
N ASN A 28 3.62 1.41 8.61
CA ASN A 28 3.61 1.17 10.05
C ASN A 28 3.25 2.42 10.85
N TRP A 29 2.34 3.26 10.33
CA TRP A 29 1.84 4.42 11.05
C TRP A 29 0.34 4.57 10.87
N ARG A 30 -0.38 4.50 11.99
CA ARG A 30 -1.85 4.49 12.01
C ARG A 30 -2.50 5.73 11.41
N LYS A 31 -1.86 6.88 11.61
CA LYS A 31 -2.37 8.20 11.22
C LYS A 31 -1.69 8.73 9.96
N ALA A 32 -0.84 7.94 9.31
CA ALA A 32 -0.24 8.38 8.07
C ALA A 32 -1.33 8.56 7.01
N PRO A 33 -1.30 9.68 6.26
CA PRO A 33 -2.20 9.87 5.14
C PRO A 33 -1.89 8.85 4.05
N GLY A 34 -2.92 8.18 3.54
CA GLY A 34 -2.84 7.51 2.25
C GLY A 34 -2.80 8.53 1.10
N HIS A 35 -2.61 8.05 -0.12
CA HIS A 35 -2.73 8.88 -1.33
C HIS A 35 -4.15 8.74 -1.94
N PRO A 36 -4.59 9.68 -2.79
CA PRO A 36 -5.98 9.72 -3.27
C PRO A 36 -6.37 8.53 -4.15
N GLU A 37 -5.43 7.92 -4.87
CA GLU A 37 -5.69 6.76 -5.74
C GLU A 37 -5.78 5.41 -5.00
N LEU A 38 -5.85 5.42 -3.66
CA LEU A 38 -6.14 4.22 -2.88
C LEU A 38 -7.66 4.02 -2.80
N ALA A 39 -8.17 3.06 -3.56
CA ALA A 39 -9.55 2.60 -3.43
C ALA A 39 -9.68 1.75 -2.16
N GLN A 40 -10.63 2.11 -1.30
CA GLN A 40 -10.94 1.32 -0.10
C GLN A 40 -11.74 0.07 -0.51
N GLY A 41 -11.25 -1.09 -0.09
CA GLY A 41 -11.89 -2.39 -0.27
C GLY A 41 -12.63 -2.84 0.99
N LEU A 42 -12.37 -4.08 1.40
CA LEU A 42 -13.04 -4.68 2.55
C LEU A 42 -12.48 -4.17 3.88
N ASN A 43 -13.38 -4.00 4.85
CA ASN A 43 -13.01 -3.91 6.27
C ASN A 43 -13.20 -5.27 6.95
N ARG A 44 -12.18 -5.76 7.65
CA ARG A 44 -12.26 -6.95 8.51
C ARG A 44 -11.84 -6.61 9.92
N LYS A 45 -12.36 -7.36 10.89
CA LYS A 45 -11.90 -7.29 12.28
C LYS A 45 -10.98 -8.48 12.52
N GLU A 46 -9.75 -8.20 12.93
CA GLU A 46 -8.76 -9.22 13.22
C GLU A 46 -8.50 -9.26 14.74
N PRO A 47 -8.55 -10.44 15.39
CA PRO A 47 -8.11 -10.56 16.78
C PRO A 47 -6.59 -10.34 16.88
N ARG A 48 -6.19 -9.36 17.69
CA ARG A 48 -4.81 -9.11 18.09
C ARG A 48 -4.66 -9.28 19.60
N ARG A 49 -3.41 -9.28 20.06
CA ARG A 49 -3.04 -9.45 21.48
C ARG A 49 -3.78 -8.50 22.43
N HIS A 50 -4.11 -7.29 21.96
CA HIS A 50 -4.74 -6.24 22.76
C HIS A 50 -6.27 -6.10 22.52
N GLY A 51 -6.85 -6.95 21.68
CA GLY A 51 -8.28 -6.91 21.33
C GLY A 51 -8.53 -7.05 19.83
N GLN A 52 -9.77 -6.83 19.40
CA GLN A 52 -10.11 -6.79 17.97
C GLN A 52 -9.67 -5.46 17.36
N VAL A 53 -8.83 -5.53 16.32
CA VAL A 53 -8.46 -4.38 15.50
C VAL A 53 -9.24 -4.41 14.20
N THR A 54 -9.45 -3.25 13.59
CA THR A 54 -10.06 -3.17 12.25
C THR A 54 -8.94 -3.03 11.23
N ILE A 55 -8.84 -3.99 10.33
CA ILE A 55 -7.95 -3.93 9.17
C ILE A 55 -8.82 -3.55 7.97
N THR A 56 -8.48 -2.43 7.33
CA THR A 56 -9.14 -1.99 6.10
C THR A 56 -8.19 -2.24 4.95
N GLU A 57 -8.63 -3.05 3.99
CA GLU A 57 -7.88 -3.32 2.77
C GLU A 57 -8.09 -2.15 1.79
N TYR A 58 -7.02 -1.77 1.11
CA TYR A 58 -6.98 -0.76 0.08
C TYR A 58 -6.26 -1.32 -1.14
N GLN A 59 -6.68 -0.90 -2.33
CA GLN A 59 -6.00 -1.21 -3.58
C GLN A 59 -5.67 0.09 -4.28
N CYS A 60 -4.41 0.27 -4.66
CA CYS A 60 -4.01 1.40 -5.48
C CYS A 60 -4.50 1.19 -6.91
N GLU A 61 -5.34 2.09 -7.42
CA GLU A 61 -5.87 2.01 -8.79
C GLU A 61 -4.80 2.32 -9.86
N ARG A 62 -3.71 2.99 -9.48
CA ARG A 62 -2.59 3.34 -10.39
C ARG A 62 -1.64 2.17 -10.64
N CYS A 63 -1.15 1.51 -9.59
CA CYS A 63 -0.15 0.44 -9.69
C CYS A 63 -0.68 -0.95 -9.31
N GLY A 64 -1.91 -1.04 -8.79
CA GLY A 64 -2.54 -2.29 -8.36
C GLY A 64 -2.03 -2.83 -7.02
N THR A 65 -1.21 -2.07 -6.29
CA THR A 65 -0.66 -2.50 -5.00
C THR A 65 -1.76 -2.58 -3.95
N HIS A 66 -1.80 -3.70 -3.23
CA HIS A 66 -2.67 -3.88 -2.08
C HIS A 66 -2.01 -3.36 -0.80
N TRP A 67 -2.79 -2.67 -0.01
CA TRP A 67 -2.39 -2.04 1.23
C TRP A 67 -3.40 -2.42 2.31
N ASP A 68 -2.92 -2.95 3.42
CA ASP A 68 -3.75 -3.12 4.61
C ASP A 68 -3.48 -1.95 5.55
N LEU A 69 -4.54 -1.28 6.00
CA LEU A 69 -4.50 -0.27 7.05
C LEU A 69 -5.02 -0.89 8.34
N GLU A 70 -4.11 -1.19 9.26
CA GLU A 70 -4.50 -1.64 10.60
C GLU A 70 -4.81 -0.44 11.50
N ASN A 71 -6.07 -0.33 11.92
CA ASN A 71 -6.55 0.71 12.83
C ASN A 71 -6.49 0.21 14.28
N ASP A 72 -5.28 0.02 14.83
CA ASP A 72 -5.10 -0.35 16.24
C ASP A 72 -4.89 0.89 17.13
N LYS A 73 -5.82 1.15 18.04
CA LYS A 73 -5.69 2.26 18.99
C LYS A 73 -4.55 2.11 19.99
N ASN A 74 -4.13 0.88 20.25
CA ASN A 74 -3.10 0.52 21.22
C ASN A 74 -1.71 0.41 20.58
N ASN A 75 -1.61 0.41 19.25
CA ASN A 75 -0.36 0.32 18.52
C ASN A 75 -0.24 1.45 17.49
N LEU A 76 0.55 2.47 17.82
CA LEU A 76 0.82 3.57 16.89
C LEU A 76 1.58 3.11 15.64
N HIS A 77 2.27 1.97 15.74
CA HIS A 77 3.02 1.37 14.65
C HIS A 77 2.15 0.42 13.80
N ALA A 78 0.91 0.17 14.20
CA ALA A 78 -0.07 -0.50 13.36
C ALA A 78 -0.66 0.52 12.38
N GLY A 79 -0.45 0.34 11.10
CA GLY A 79 -0.90 1.27 10.08
C GLY A 79 -0.78 0.68 8.70
N TRP A 80 -0.37 1.49 7.73
CA TRP A 80 -0.20 1.06 6.35
C TRP A 80 0.86 -0.03 6.20
N SER A 81 0.46 -1.16 5.64
CA SER A 81 1.34 -2.28 5.31
C SER A 81 1.08 -2.74 3.87
N VAL A 82 2.14 -2.93 3.09
CA VAL A 82 2.01 -3.47 1.73
C VAL A 82 1.73 -4.96 1.83
N VAL A 83 0.66 -5.41 1.17
CA VAL A 83 0.31 -6.83 1.07
C VAL A 83 0.76 -7.32 -0.29
N ALA A 84 1.74 -8.21 -0.32
CA ALA A 84 2.04 -8.98 -1.52
C ALA A 84 0.97 -10.08 -1.65
N ARG A 85 0.08 -9.95 -2.63
CA ARG A 85 -0.87 -10.99 -3.05
C ARG A 85 -0.43 -11.59 -4.37
#